data_AF-A0A7Y4T1W0-F1
#
_entry.id   AF-A0A7Y4T1W0-F1
#
_cell.length_a   1.000
_cell.length_b   1.000
_cell.length_c   1.000
_cell.angle_alpha   90.00
_cell.angle_beta   90.00
_cell.angle_gamma   90.00
#
_symmetry.space_group_name_H-M   'P 1'
#
loop_
_entity.id
_entity.type
_entity.pdbx_description
1 polymer ?
#
loop_
_entity_poly.entity_id
_entity_poly.type
_entity_poly.pdbx_seq_one_letter_code
_entity_poly.pdbx_strand_id
1 'polypeptide(L)'
;MMTFRSKLFLYFALFGNLIFSQQIFFASATQDYSLREWTLYDSTEAAIGDFQAVNLPNDAFQSWNLRIGEKSGYIKLRWKENPEQYDLLFDNKRISFSTIWPKQIDRWKLSTDSHLYELSFQIDEDGYKATLINSKNEPILILNNEFVMDPRDWIFTYTSLDCSDELSIATVFLVINNCLLLSR
;
A
#
# COMPACT_ATOMS: atom_id res chain seq x y z
N MET A 1 -19.22 -25.78 52.25
CA MET A 1 -18.88 -26.47 50.99
C MET A 1 -19.45 -25.68 49.83
N MET A 2 -18.76 -24.63 49.38
CA MET A 2 -19.27 -23.68 48.38
C MET A 2 -18.10 -23.16 47.54
N THR A 3 -17.62 -23.98 46.63
CA THR A 3 -16.49 -23.67 45.74
C THR A 3 -16.78 -24.24 44.35
N PHE A 4 -17.76 -23.69 43.64
CA PHE A 4 -17.95 -24.08 42.22
C PHE A 4 -18.55 -23.01 41.30
N ARG A 5 -18.84 -21.80 41.79
CA ARG A 5 -19.50 -20.77 40.96
C ARG A 5 -18.59 -19.67 40.41
N SER A 6 -17.32 -19.59 40.85
CA SER A 6 -16.42 -18.48 40.46
C SER A 6 -15.38 -18.80 39.38
N LYS A 7 -15.31 -20.04 38.86
CA LYS A 7 -14.29 -20.43 37.87
C LYS A 7 -14.77 -20.42 36.41
N LEU A 8 -16.07 -20.23 36.16
CA LEU A 8 -16.63 -20.28 34.80
C LEU A 8 -16.48 -18.94 34.04
N PHE A 9 -16.28 -17.83 34.74
CA PHE A 9 -16.11 -16.52 34.11
C PHE A 9 -14.70 -16.27 33.54
N LEU A 10 -13.72 -17.10 33.89
CA LEU A 10 -12.33 -16.93 33.46
C LEU A 10 -12.02 -17.57 32.10
N TYR A 11 -12.89 -18.45 31.59
CA TYR A 11 -12.67 -19.14 30.30
C TYR A 11 -13.19 -18.36 29.09
N PHE A 12 -14.09 -17.39 29.28
CA PHE A 12 -14.62 -16.58 28.17
C PHE A 12 -13.70 -15.40 27.77
N ALA A 13 -12.70 -15.07 28.60
CA ALA A 13 -11.75 -14.00 28.34
C ALA A 13 -10.55 -14.41 27.45
N LEU A 14 -10.42 -15.70 27.10
CA LEU A 14 -9.30 -16.21 26.29
C LEU A 14 -9.63 -16.40 24.80
N PHE A 15 -10.86 -16.11 24.38
CA PHE A 15 -11.26 -16.15 22.95
C PHE A 15 -11.35 -14.76 22.31
N GLY A 16 -11.02 -13.70 23.04
CA GLY A 16 -11.04 -12.34 22.53
C GLY A 16 -9.78 -12.04 21.71
N ASN A 17 -9.97 -11.98 20.40
CA ASN A 17 -9.10 -11.33 19.41
C ASN A 17 -7.95 -12.19 18.86
N LEU A 18 -8.32 -13.19 18.05
CA LEU A 18 -7.53 -13.44 16.85
C LEU A 18 -7.70 -12.21 15.94
N ILE A 19 -6.91 -11.16 16.18
CA ILE A 19 -6.75 -10.07 15.23
C ILE A 19 -5.99 -10.67 14.06
N PHE A 20 -6.71 -11.28 13.13
CA PHE A 20 -6.16 -11.47 11.79
C PHE A 20 -5.90 -10.07 11.26
N SER A 21 -4.62 -9.70 11.20
CA SER A 21 -4.21 -8.54 10.43
C SER A 21 -4.60 -8.85 8.99
N GLN A 22 -5.62 -8.15 8.48
CA GLN A 22 -6.03 -8.28 7.08
C GLN A 22 -4.92 -7.67 6.22
N GLN A 23 -4.16 -8.53 5.55
CA GLN A 23 -3.15 -8.12 4.58
C GLN A 23 -3.85 -7.80 3.25
N ILE A 24 -3.32 -6.81 2.53
CA ILE A 24 -3.79 -6.47 1.19
C ILE A 24 -3.32 -7.58 0.26
N PHE A 25 -4.23 -8.36 -0.30
CA PHE A 25 -3.89 -9.39 -1.27
C PHE A 25 -4.01 -8.88 -2.71
N PHE A 26 -4.98 -8.01 -2.96
CA PHE A 26 -5.30 -7.53 -4.29
C PHE A 26 -5.73 -6.07 -4.26
N ALA A 27 -5.37 -5.31 -5.29
CA ALA A 27 -5.86 -3.94 -5.51
C ALA A 27 -6.36 -3.80 -6.94
N SER A 28 -7.55 -3.22 -7.09
CA SER A 28 -8.19 -3.02 -8.39
C SER A 28 -8.79 -1.64 -8.52
N ALA A 29 -8.77 -1.08 -9.72
CA ALA A 29 -9.44 0.18 -10.03
C ALA A 29 -10.97 0.01 -9.94
N THR A 30 -11.65 0.84 -9.14
CA THR A 30 -13.08 0.69 -8.83
C THR A 30 -13.98 0.92 -10.06
N GLN A 31 -13.52 1.68 -11.04
CA GLN A 31 -14.21 1.87 -12.31
C GLN A 31 -13.23 1.63 -13.46
N ASP A 32 -13.66 0.85 -14.46
CA ASP A 32 -12.83 0.36 -15.57
C ASP A 32 -12.00 1.43 -16.31
N TYR A 33 -12.34 2.72 -16.16
CA TYR A 33 -11.68 3.82 -16.86
C TYR A 33 -10.94 4.82 -15.95
N SER A 34 -11.00 4.67 -14.62
CA SER A 34 -10.45 5.66 -13.68
C SER A 34 -9.39 5.06 -12.78
N LEU A 35 -8.11 5.34 -13.09
CA LEU A 35 -6.97 5.03 -12.22
C LEU A 35 -6.92 5.94 -10.97
N ARG A 36 -8.01 6.66 -10.65
CA ARG A 36 -8.11 7.57 -9.50
C ARG A 36 -8.76 6.94 -8.28
N GLU A 37 -9.47 5.83 -8.45
CA GLU A 37 -10.25 5.20 -7.39
C GLU A 37 -9.93 3.72 -7.38
N TRP A 38 -9.56 3.22 -6.22
CA TRP A 38 -9.04 1.87 -6.04
C TRP A 38 -9.67 1.22 -4.83
N THR A 39 -9.97 -0.06 -4.96
CA THR A 39 -10.46 -0.90 -3.88
C THR A 39 -9.39 -1.93 -3.52
N LEU A 40 -9.17 -2.10 -2.23
CA LEU A 40 -8.22 -3.07 -1.66
C LEU A 40 -8.98 -4.27 -1.13
N TYR A 41 -8.49 -5.46 -1.46
CA TYR A 41 -9.12 -6.73 -1.11
C TYR A 41 -8.16 -7.62 -0.33
N ASP A 42 -8.69 -8.43 0.58
CA ASP A 42 -7.94 -9.51 1.23
C ASP A 42 -7.91 -10.79 0.39
N SER A 43 -7.28 -11.84 0.91
CA SER A 43 -7.15 -13.14 0.24
C SER A 43 -8.47 -13.91 0.08
N THR A 44 -9.56 -13.41 0.69
CA THR A 44 -10.92 -13.95 0.54
C THR A 44 -11.77 -13.12 -0.40
N GLU A 45 -11.15 -12.17 -1.13
CA GLU A 45 -11.81 -11.20 -2.01
C GLU A 45 -12.77 -10.26 -1.27
N ALA A 46 -12.66 -10.16 0.05
CA ALA A 46 -13.43 -9.18 0.82
C ALA A 46 -12.77 -7.81 0.68
N ALA A 47 -13.56 -6.76 0.39
CA ALA A 47 -13.08 -5.40 0.36
C ALA A 47 -12.69 -4.95 1.79
N ILE A 48 -11.42 -4.58 1.97
CA ILE A 48 -10.85 -4.17 3.26
C ILE A 48 -10.55 -2.68 3.33
N GLY A 49 -10.55 -2.00 2.19
CA GLY A 49 -10.20 -0.59 2.12
C GLY A 49 -10.35 0.04 0.74
N ASP A 50 -10.09 1.33 0.70
CA ASP A 50 -10.16 2.16 -0.49
C ASP A 50 -9.01 3.18 -0.55
N PHE A 51 -8.65 3.53 -1.78
CA PHE A 51 -7.63 4.52 -2.08
C PHE A 51 -8.11 5.42 -3.22
N GLN A 52 -8.22 6.72 -2.98
CA GLN A 52 -8.83 7.65 -3.92
C GLN A 52 -8.06 8.96 -4.08
N ALA A 53 -7.90 9.42 -5.31
CA ALA A 53 -7.32 10.71 -5.63
C ALA A 53 -8.30 11.82 -5.26
N VAL A 54 -7.82 12.87 -4.60
CA VAL A 54 -8.64 14.04 -4.27
C VAL A 54 -8.63 15.00 -5.45
N ASN A 55 -9.82 15.36 -5.94
CA ASN A 55 -9.98 16.33 -7.02
C ASN A 55 -9.73 17.76 -6.52
N LEU A 56 -8.55 18.31 -6.80
CA LEU A 56 -8.29 19.76 -6.68
C LEU A 56 -8.38 20.42 -8.07
N PRO A 57 -9.04 21.58 -8.22
CA PRO A 57 -9.38 22.19 -9.52
C PRO A 57 -8.21 22.47 -10.48
N ASN A 58 -6.97 22.54 -9.98
CA ASN A 58 -5.79 22.84 -10.78
C ASN A 58 -4.70 21.77 -10.71
N ASP A 59 -4.95 20.66 -10.02
CA ASP A 59 -3.92 19.70 -9.64
C ASP A 59 -4.54 18.31 -9.51
N ALA A 60 -4.70 17.64 -10.65
CA ALA A 60 -5.03 16.23 -10.63
C ALA A 60 -3.90 15.49 -9.88
N PHE A 61 -4.26 14.70 -8.87
CA PHE A 61 -3.38 13.74 -8.17
C PHE A 61 -2.39 14.29 -7.12
N GLN A 62 -2.49 15.53 -6.66
CA GLN A 62 -1.54 16.03 -5.63
C GLN A 62 -1.76 15.47 -4.23
N SER A 63 -2.93 14.88 -3.98
CA SER A 63 -3.24 14.21 -2.74
C SER A 63 -4.19 13.05 -2.96
N TRP A 64 -4.01 12.01 -2.16
CA TRP A 64 -4.86 10.84 -2.13
C TRP A 64 -5.33 10.58 -0.70
N ASN A 65 -6.58 10.17 -0.56
CA ASN A 65 -7.13 9.70 0.70
C ASN A 65 -7.10 8.17 0.74
N LEU A 66 -6.87 7.63 1.93
CA LEU A 66 -6.70 6.22 2.20
C LEU A 66 -7.59 5.79 3.34
N ARG A 67 -8.18 4.60 3.22
CA ARG A 67 -8.88 3.94 4.31
C ARG A 67 -8.65 2.43 4.25
N ILE A 68 -8.30 1.82 5.38
CA ILE A 68 -8.28 0.35 5.55
C ILE A 68 -8.91 0.03 6.90
N GLY A 69 -10.07 -0.64 6.89
CA GLY A 69 -10.91 -0.80 8.07
C GLY A 69 -11.21 0.53 8.76
N GLU A 70 -10.75 0.66 10.01
CA GLU A 70 -10.89 1.87 10.84
C GLU A 70 -9.73 2.86 10.69
N LYS A 71 -8.64 2.46 10.05
CA LYS A 71 -7.47 3.31 9.82
C LYS A 71 -7.71 4.20 8.62
N SER A 72 -7.24 5.44 8.72
CA SER A 72 -7.29 6.40 7.63
C SER A 72 -5.98 7.14 7.49
N GLY A 73 -5.76 7.72 6.31
CA GLY A 73 -4.58 8.49 6.02
C GLY A 73 -4.68 9.22 4.70
N TYR A 74 -3.56 9.80 4.31
CA TYR A 74 -3.42 10.46 3.02
C TYR A 74 -1.99 10.37 2.50
N ILE A 75 -1.86 10.44 1.19
CA ILE A 75 -0.60 10.68 0.49
C ILE A 75 -0.66 12.08 -0.10
N LYS A 76 0.43 12.82 -0.05
CA LYS A 76 0.55 14.11 -0.74
C LYS A 76 1.96 14.35 -1.22
N LEU A 77 2.09 15.25 -2.19
CA LEU A 77 3.40 15.82 -2.52
C LEU A 77 4.02 16.46 -1.28
N ARG A 78 5.31 16.20 -1.08
CA ARG A 78 6.08 16.90 -0.04
C ARG A 78 6.24 18.37 -0.38
N TRP A 79 6.49 18.65 -1.67
CA TRP A 79 6.62 20.00 -2.21
C TRP A 79 5.76 20.11 -3.46
N LYS A 80 4.97 21.19 -3.55
CA LYS A 80 3.98 21.38 -4.62
C LYS A 80 4.54 21.22 -6.05
N GLU A 81 5.79 21.62 -6.25
CA GLU A 81 6.45 21.65 -7.57
C GLU A 81 7.33 20.43 -7.84
N ASN A 82 7.40 19.47 -6.91
CA ASN A 82 8.30 18.32 -7.02
C ASN A 82 7.54 16.99 -7.06
N PRO A 83 7.19 16.47 -8.25
CA PRO A 83 6.48 15.20 -8.41
C PRO A 83 7.34 13.97 -8.07
N GLU A 84 8.58 14.16 -7.64
CA GLU A 84 9.52 13.10 -7.26
C GLU A 84 9.61 12.92 -5.74
N GLN A 85 8.77 13.61 -4.95
CA GLN A 85 8.77 13.52 -3.48
C GLN A 85 7.37 13.58 -2.88
N TYR A 86 7.04 12.58 -2.07
CA TYR A 86 5.75 12.47 -1.40
C TYR A 86 5.91 12.09 0.07
N ASP A 87 4.86 12.36 0.83
CA ASP A 87 4.68 11.87 2.18
C ASP A 87 3.34 11.13 2.29
N LEU A 88 3.39 9.93 2.85
CA LEU A 88 2.25 9.19 3.39
C LEU A 88 2.15 9.47 4.88
N LEU A 89 0.96 9.83 5.35
CA LEU A 89 0.59 9.78 6.77
C LEU A 89 -0.59 8.83 6.91
N PHE A 90 -0.42 7.74 7.64
CA PHE A 90 -1.46 6.72 7.84
C PHE A 90 -1.36 6.17 9.25
N ASP A 91 -2.47 6.17 9.99
CA ASP A 91 -2.53 5.67 11.37
C ASP A 91 -1.39 6.21 12.26
N ASN A 92 -1.16 7.52 12.20
CA ASN A 92 -0.08 8.25 12.88
C ASN A 92 1.36 7.84 12.51
N LYS A 93 1.56 6.99 11.51
CA LYS A 93 2.88 6.67 10.95
C LYS A 93 3.14 7.44 9.68
N ARG A 94 4.37 7.91 9.52
CA ARG A 94 4.81 8.63 8.34
C ARG A 94 5.76 7.78 7.51
N ILE A 95 5.51 7.73 6.20
CA ILE A 95 6.47 7.23 5.23
C ILE A 95 6.78 8.35 4.25
N SER A 96 8.06 8.60 4.08
CA SER A 96 8.61 9.54 3.12
C SER A 96 9.09 8.77 1.90
N PHE A 97 8.81 9.24 0.68
CA PHE A 97 9.34 8.57 -0.49
C PHE A 97 9.73 9.50 -1.61
N SER A 98 10.84 9.15 -2.28
CA SER A 98 11.44 9.94 -3.34
C SER A 98 12.08 9.06 -4.40
N THR A 99 12.29 9.58 -5.60
CA THR A 99 13.19 8.95 -6.59
C THR A 99 14.59 8.80 -5.99
N ILE A 100 15.33 7.76 -6.41
CA ILE A 100 16.73 7.59 -5.99
C ILE A 100 17.61 8.61 -6.70
N TRP A 101 17.43 8.74 -8.01
CA TRP A 101 18.10 9.74 -8.85
C TRP A 101 17.05 10.66 -9.48
N PRO A 102 17.39 11.94 -9.73
CA PRO A 102 16.48 12.86 -10.40
C PRO A 102 15.93 12.29 -11.69
N LYS A 103 14.61 12.38 -11.90
CA LYS A 103 13.87 11.86 -13.06
C LYS A 103 13.85 10.33 -13.21
N GLN A 104 14.41 9.58 -12.25
CA GLN A 104 14.41 8.12 -12.27
C GLN A 104 13.11 7.60 -11.63
N ILE A 105 12.04 7.52 -12.42
CA ILE A 105 10.72 7.10 -11.94
C ILE A 105 10.61 5.59 -11.69
N ASP A 106 11.54 4.78 -12.19
CA ASP A 106 11.58 3.32 -12.01
C ASP A 106 12.21 2.88 -10.68
N ARG A 107 12.82 3.80 -9.93
CA ARG A 107 13.49 3.49 -8.65
C ARG A 107 13.17 4.52 -7.59
N TRP A 108 12.58 4.06 -6.49
CA TRP A 108 12.16 4.91 -5.39
C TRP A 108 12.80 4.45 -4.08
N LYS A 109 13.16 5.42 -3.26
CA LYS A 109 13.54 5.24 -1.87
C LYS A 109 12.34 5.52 -0.98
N LEU A 110 11.98 4.57 -0.11
CA LEU A 110 10.99 4.74 0.94
C LEU A 110 11.70 4.82 2.29
N SER A 111 11.36 5.80 3.10
CA SER A 111 11.99 6.06 4.41
C SER A 111 10.92 6.12 5.48
N THR A 112 11.06 5.27 6.49
CA THR A 112 10.30 5.35 7.76
C THR A 112 11.17 6.03 8.82
N ASP A 113 10.67 6.16 10.04
CA ASP A 113 11.44 6.72 11.15
C ASP A 113 12.68 5.89 11.52
N SER A 114 12.69 4.60 11.18
CA SER A 114 13.71 3.64 11.62
C SER A 114 14.40 2.86 10.49
N HIS A 115 13.81 2.81 9.29
CA HIS A 115 14.27 1.95 8.21
C HIS A 115 14.22 2.65 6.84
N LEU A 116 15.06 2.15 5.94
CA LEU A 116 15.09 2.53 4.53
C LEU A 116 14.76 1.31 3.69
N TYR A 117 13.96 1.54 2.66
CA TYR A 117 13.56 0.55 1.68
C TYR A 117 13.74 1.12 0.28
N GLU A 118 13.84 0.21 -0.68
CA GLU A 118 13.98 0.54 -2.09
C GLU A 118 12.87 -0.16 -2.88
N LEU A 119 12.17 0.59 -3.71
CA LEU A 119 11.21 0.07 -4.65
C LEU A 119 11.80 0.14 -6.06
N SER A 120 11.83 -0.99 -6.76
CA SER A 120 12.14 -1.04 -8.19
C SER A 120 10.89 -1.39 -8.99
N PHE A 121 10.72 -0.72 -10.12
CA PHE A 121 9.68 -0.99 -11.09
C PHE A 121 10.30 -1.54 -12.38
N GLN A 122 9.71 -2.60 -12.92
CA GLN A 122 10.19 -3.32 -14.09
C GLN A 122 9.01 -3.58 -15.03
N ILE A 123 9.30 -3.56 -16.33
CA ILE A 123 8.37 -3.88 -17.41
C ILE A 123 9.06 -4.91 -18.30
N ASP A 124 8.44 -6.07 -18.48
CA ASP A 124 8.94 -7.12 -19.35
C ASP A 124 7.78 -7.82 -20.10
N GLU A 125 8.06 -8.97 -20.72
CA GLU A 125 7.07 -9.74 -21.48
C GLU A 125 5.93 -10.28 -20.60
N ASP A 126 6.17 -10.43 -19.28
CA ASP A 126 5.18 -10.88 -18.29
C ASP A 126 4.36 -9.71 -17.71
N GLY A 127 4.64 -8.47 -18.14
CA GLY A 127 3.89 -7.27 -17.79
C GLY A 127 4.62 -6.37 -16.80
N TYR A 128 3.87 -5.77 -15.88
CA TYR A 128 4.43 -4.87 -14.88
C TYR A 128 4.76 -5.60 -13.57
N LYS A 129 5.92 -5.28 -13.01
CA LYS A 129 6.38 -5.81 -11.73
C LYS A 129 6.99 -4.72 -10.88
N ALA A 130 6.63 -4.69 -9.60
CA ALA A 130 7.27 -3.84 -8.61
C ALA A 130 7.81 -4.67 -7.44
N THR A 131 9.05 -4.41 -7.02
CA THR A 131 9.69 -5.14 -5.91
C THR A 131 10.16 -4.16 -4.85
N LEU A 132 9.61 -4.28 -3.65
CA LEU A 132 10.05 -3.56 -2.46
C LEU A 132 11.11 -4.38 -1.73
N ILE A 133 12.26 -3.77 -1.47
CA ILE A 133 13.46 -4.38 -0.93
C ILE A 133 13.84 -3.68 0.37
N ASN A 134 14.25 -4.45 1.38
CA ASN A 134 14.71 -3.92 2.66
C ASN A 134 16.20 -3.49 2.61
N SER A 135 16.71 -2.96 3.72
CA SER A 135 18.12 -2.56 3.85
C SER A 135 19.15 -3.70 3.73
N LYS A 136 18.71 -4.96 3.80
CA LYS A 136 19.54 -6.16 3.61
C LYS A 136 19.50 -6.68 2.17
N ASN A 137 18.89 -5.93 1.26
CA ASN A 137 18.69 -6.32 -0.13
C ASN A 137 17.79 -7.57 -0.30
N GLU A 138 16.88 -7.80 0.64
CA GLU A 138 15.89 -8.89 0.56
C GLU A 138 14.54 -8.32 0.10
N PRO A 139 13.86 -8.96 -0.86
CA PRO A 139 12.50 -8.58 -1.22
C PRO A 139 11.58 -8.82 -0.02
N ILE A 140 10.68 -7.87 0.26
CA ILE A 140 9.67 -7.99 1.32
C ILE A 140 8.24 -7.95 0.80
N LEU A 141 8.04 -7.32 -0.36
CA LEU A 141 6.76 -7.23 -1.06
C LEU A 141 7.01 -7.18 -2.57
N ILE A 142 6.26 -7.97 -3.32
CA ILE A 142 6.27 -7.98 -4.78
C ILE A 142 4.84 -7.70 -5.25
N LEU A 143 4.67 -6.72 -6.14
CA LEU A 143 3.44 -6.46 -6.84
C LEU A 143 3.58 -6.94 -8.28
N ASN A 144 2.67 -7.81 -8.71
CA ASN A 144 2.57 -8.22 -10.10
C ASN A 144 1.21 -7.82 -10.65
N ASN A 145 1.20 -7.53 -11.93
CA ASN A 145 -0.03 -7.25 -12.64
C ASN A 145 -0.82 -8.55 -12.88
N GLU A 146 -2.13 -8.54 -12.56
CA GLU A 146 -3.01 -9.70 -12.83
C GLU A 146 -3.16 -9.94 -14.34
N PHE A 147 -3.36 -8.87 -15.11
CA PHE A 147 -3.56 -8.92 -16.55
C PHE A 147 -2.42 -8.22 -17.26
N VAL A 148 -1.62 -8.94 -18.03
CA VAL A 148 -0.43 -8.43 -18.71
C VAL A 148 -0.66 -7.07 -19.37
N MET A 149 0.18 -6.10 -18.99
CA MET A 149 0.19 -4.72 -19.50
C MET A 149 -1.06 -3.88 -19.18
N ASP A 150 -1.87 -4.30 -18.20
CA ASP A 150 -3.05 -3.57 -17.75
C ASP A 150 -2.86 -3.05 -16.33
N PRO A 151 -2.53 -1.77 -16.11
CA PRO A 151 -2.15 -1.28 -14.80
C PRO A 151 -3.31 -1.18 -13.79
N ARG A 152 -4.50 -1.73 -14.07
CA ARG A 152 -5.71 -1.62 -13.25
C ARG A 152 -5.83 -2.67 -12.15
N ASP A 153 -5.09 -3.78 -12.23
CA ASP A 153 -5.23 -4.92 -11.33
C ASP A 153 -3.87 -5.44 -10.84
N TRP A 154 -3.69 -5.50 -9.52
CA TRP A 154 -2.41 -5.81 -8.88
C TRP A 154 -2.54 -6.85 -7.77
N ILE A 155 -1.72 -7.88 -7.86
CA ILE A 155 -1.57 -8.93 -6.85
C ILE A 155 -0.39 -8.61 -5.94
N PHE A 156 -0.59 -8.75 -4.63
CA PHE A 156 0.41 -8.52 -3.60
C PHE A 156 0.96 -9.86 -3.11
N THR A 157 2.27 -10.04 -3.25
CA THR A 157 2.99 -11.20 -2.73
C THR A 157 3.96 -10.77 -1.65
N TYR A 158 3.62 -11.05 -0.40
CA TYR A 158 4.48 -10.80 0.76
C TYR A 158 5.53 -11.91 0.88
N THR A 159 6.80 -11.52 0.84
CA THR A 159 7.94 -12.45 1.03
C THR A 159 8.52 -12.35 2.44
N SER A 160 8.13 -11.33 3.21
CA SER A 160 8.46 -11.17 4.63
C SER A 160 7.24 -10.65 5.40
N LEU A 161 7.15 -11.04 6.68
CA LEU A 161 6.18 -10.50 7.63
C LEU A 161 6.49 -9.06 8.05
N ASP A 162 7.68 -8.54 7.70
CA ASP A 162 8.12 -7.19 8.07
C ASP A 162 7.49 -6.09 7.21
N CYS A 163 6.67 -6.44 6.21
CA CYS A 163 5.98 -5.46 5.38
C CYS A 163 4.71 -4.97 6.08
N SER A 164 4.69 -3.69 6.46
CA SER A 164 3.53 -3.06 7.09
C SER A 164 2.49 -2.58 6.06
N ASP A 165 1.27 -2.32 6.52
CA ASP A 165 0.19 -1.75 5.69
C ASP A 165 0.65 -0.45 5.01
N GLU A 166 1.38 0.41 5.73
CA GLU A 166 1.84 1.70 5.21
C GLU A 166 2.84 1.53 4.06
N LEU A 167 3.73 0.53 4.15
CA LEU A 167 4.65 0.20 3.07
C LEU A 167 3.92 -0.38 1.86
N SER A 168 2.92 -1.23 2.09
CA SER A 168 2.08 -1.81 1.03
C SER A 168 1.32 -0.71 0.28
N ILE A 169 0.71 0.22 1.03
CA ILE A 169 0.01 1.40 0.50
C ILE A 169 0.96 2.31 -0.29
N ALA A 170 2.13 2.63 0.26
CA ALA A 170 3.10 3.49 -0.43
C ALA A 170 3.57 2.84 -1.74
N THR A 171 3.75 1.52 -1.73
CA THR A 171 4.19 0.74 -2.90
C THR A 171 3.14 0.77 -4.00
N VAL A 172 1.87 0.45 -3.68
CA VAL A 172 0.81 0.46 -4.69
C VAL A 172 0.57 1.85 -5.25
N PHE A 173 0.61 2.89 -4.41
CA PHE A 173 0.51 4.27 -4.88
C PHE A 173 1.58 4.61 -5.92
N LEU A 174 2.84 4.29 -5.63
CA LEU A 174 3.96 4.59 -6.53
C LEU A 174 3.84 3.84 -7.85
N VAL A 175 3.39 2.60 -7.80
CA VAL A 175 3.13 1.78 -8.98
C VAL A 175 2.05 2.43 -9.86
N ILE A 176 0.89 2.76 -9.29
CA ILE A 176 -0.22 3.40 -10.01
C ILE A 176 0.24 4.74 -10.62
N ASN A 177 0.94 5.55 -9.83
CA ASN A 177 1.45 6.84 -10.26
C ASN A 177 2.48 6.71 -11.39
N ASN A 178 3.36 5.71 -11.33
CA ASN A 178 4.32 5.42 -12.39
C ASN A 178 3.65 4.97 -13.69
N CYS A 179 2.68 4.05 -13.61
CA CYS A 179 1.92 3.61 -14.78
C CYS A 179 1.21 4.79 -15.47
N LEU A 180 0.66 5.72 -14.69
CA LEU A 180 0.08 6.95 -15.20
C LEU A 180 1.10 7.86 -15.90
N LEU A 181 2.28 8.03 -15.32
CA LEU A 181 3.35 8.84 -15.92
C LEU A 181 3.87 8.24 -17.24
N LEU A 182 3.90 6.91 -17.37
CA LEU A 182 4.32 6.20 -18.59
C LEU A 182 3.27 6.23 -19.70
N SER A 183 2.00 6.47 -19.38
CA SER A 183 0.89 6.53 -20.34
C SER A 183 0.73 7.89 -21.06
N ARG A 184 1.57 8.88 -20.75
CA ARG A 184 1.57 10.23 -21.34
C ARG A 184 2.69 10.40 -22.36
#